data_AF-A0A011VVX0-F1
#
_entry.id   AF-A0A011VVX0-F1
#
_cell.length_a   1.000
_cell.length_b   1.000
_cell.length_c   1.000
_cell.angle_alpha   90.00
_cell.angle_beta   90.00
_cell.angle_gamma   90.00
#
_symmetry.space_group_name_H-M   'P 1'
#
loop_
_entity.id
_entity.type
_entity.pdbx_description
1 polymer ?
#
loop_
_entity_poly.entity_id
_entity_poly.type
_entity_poly.pdbx_seq_one_letter_code
_entity_poly.pdbx_strand_id
1 'polypeptide(L)'
;MESIYNDIFDIHSMIVCFRVLPERVGAYLPALREISDKLAKASPSEGFVRSALRGYFDKNDDILSWVCGDKPDDGRRAELSGEYCAVLSRVISEMAECHGDRGREYLLCDCVHNFPLMMADGEFQHKSVDDMLRDYRRKYDKDFLKNEMSKLR
;
A
#
# COMPACT_ATOMS: atom_id res chain seq x y z
N MET A 1 -15.98 8.11 17.46
CA MET A 1 -15.16 8.01 16.24
C MET A 1 -14.64 6.61 16.23
N GLU A 2 -14.86 5.81 15.19
CA GLU A 2 -14.12 4.56 14.96
C GLU A 2 -14.70 3.80 13.77
N SER A 3 -13.94 3.73 12.67
CA SER A 3 -13.97 2.66 11.66
C SER A 3 -12.92 2.98 10.59
N ILE A 4 -11.71 2.46 10.76
CA ILE A 4 -10.57 2.62 9.84
C ILE A 4 -9.97 1.24 9.45
N TYR A 5 -10.48 0.15 10.03
CA TYR A 5 -9.98 -1.22 9.80
C TYR A 5 -10.20 -1.69 8.36
N ASN A 6 -11.37 -1.40 7.78
CA ASN A 6 -11.67 -1.79 6.40
C ASN A 6 -10.64 -1.25 5.41
N ASP A 7 -10.25 0.03 5.53
CA ASP A 7 -9.31 0.65 4.59
C ASP A 7 -7.91 0.03 4.66
N ILE A 8 -7.45 -0.45 5.83
CA ILE A 8 -6.15 -1.13 5.97
C ILE A 8 -6.16 -2.47 5.22
N PHE A 9 -7.24 -3.26 5.40
CA PHE A 9 -7.41 -4.53 4.68
C PHE A 9 -7.62 -4.32 3.19
N ASP A 10 -8.31 -3.24 2.82
CA ASP A 10 -8.52 -2.87 1.43
C ASP A 10 -7.19 -2.48 0.76
N ILE A 11 -6.32 -1.73 1.45
CA ILE A 11 -4.96 -1.42 0.98
C ILE A 11 -4.11 -2.70 0.88
N HIS A 12 -4.18 -3.60 1.87
CA HIS A 12 -3.49 -4.89 1.79
C HIS A 12 -3.92 -5.69 0.56
N SER A 13 -5.22 -5.89 0.40
CA SER A 13 -5.82 -6.65 -0.70
C SER A 13 -5.46 -6.05 -2.05
N MET A 14 -5.42 -4.71 -2.14
CA MET A 14 -4.98 -3.98 -3.32
C MET A 14 -3.51 -4.26 -3.66
N ILE A 15 -2.60 -4.18 -2.69
CA ILE A 15 -1.18 -4.46 -2.93
C ILE A 15 -0.98 -5.93 -3.33
N VAL A 16 -1.71 -6.87 -2.71
CA VAL A 16 -1.68 -8.29 -3.08
C VAL A 16 -2.21 -8.49 -4.51
N CYS A 17 -3.28 -7.79 -4.89
CA CYS A 17 -3.80 -7.85 -6.25
C CYS A 17 -2.73 -7.46 -7.28
N PHE A 18 -2.01 -6.36 -7.06
CA PHE A 18 -0.96 -5.92 -7.98
C PHE A 18 0.31 -6.75 -7.94
N ARG A 19 0.58 -7.43 -6.82
CA ARG A 19 1.64 -8.44 -6.75
C ARG A 19 1.34 -9.63 -7.67
N VAL A 20 0.08 -10.07 -7.70
CA VAL A 20 -0.35 -11.24 -8.51
C VAL A 20 -0.62 -10.86 -9.96
N LEU A 21 -1.18 -9.66 -10.19
CA LEU A 21 -1.62 -9.14 -11.47
C LEU A 21 -1.02 -7.74 -11.72
N PRO A 22 0.30 -7.61 -11.90
CA PRO A 22 0.96 -6.30 -12.04
C PRO A 22 0.44 -5.49 -13.23
N GLU A 23 -0.01 -6.15 -14.30
CA GLU A 23 -0.64 -5.50 -15.45
C GLU A 23 -1.91 -4.72 -15.09
N ARG A 24 -2.56 -5.03 -13.96
CA ARG A 24 -3.77 -4.34 -13.50
C ARG A 24 -3.47 -2.99 -12.86
N VAL A 25 -2.22 -2.72 -12.42
CA VAL A 25 -1.83 -1.43 -11.81
C VAL A 25 -2.28 -0.25 -12.68
N GLY A 26 -2.12 -0.36 -14.01
CA GLY A 26 -2.52 0.68 -14.95
C GLY A 26 -4.01 1.04 -14.90
N ALA A 27 -4.88 0.06 -14.68
CA ALA A 27 -6.33 0.28 -14.59
C ALA A 27 -6.74 1.02 -13.31
N TYR A 28 -5.95 0.86 -12.23
CA TYR A 28 -6.22 1.44 -10.92
C TYR A 28 -5.37 2.67 -10.60
N LEU A 29 -4.51 3.12 -11.52
CA LEU A 29 -3.64 4.29 -11.33
C LEU A 29 -4.34 5.53 -10.78
N PRO A 30 -5.53 5.94 -11.28
CA PRO A 30 -6.21 7.10 -10.73
C PRO A 30 -6.64 6.89 -9.27
N ALA A 31 -7.12 5.69 -8.91
CA ALA A 31 -7.46 5.34 -7.54
C ALA A 31 -6.22 5.34 -6.64
N LEU A 32 -5.07 4.83 -7.10
CA LEU A 32 -3.82 4.85 -6.34
C LEU A 32 -3.40 6.28 -5.98
N ARG A 33 -3.51 7.21 -6.94
CA ARG A 33 -3.21 8.63 -6.70
C ARG A 33 -4.18 9.24 -5.69
N GLU A 34 -5.48 8.99 -5.82
CA GLU A 34 -6.48 9.48 -4.88
C GLU A 34 -6.25 8.96 -3.45
N ILE A 35 -5.98 7.66 -3.32
CA ILE A 35 -5.69 7.02 -2.03
C ILE A 35 -4.42 7.61 -1.43
N SER A 36 -3.35 7.75 -2.22
CA SER A 36 -2.09 8.35 -1.79
C SER A 36 -2.29 9.79 -1.28
N ASP A 37 -3.03 10.62 -2.03
CA ASP A 37 -3.29 12.02 -1.67
C ASP A 37 -4.09 12.15 -0.38
N LYS A 38 -5.07 11.26 -0.16
CA LYS A 38 -5.87 11.24 1.07
C LYS A 38 -5.04 10.81 2.28
N LEU A 39 -4.19 9.80 2.11
CA LEU A 39 -3.25 9.36 3.14
C LEU A 39 -2.21 10.45 3.46
N ALA A 40 -1.68 11.14 2.45
CA ALA A 40 -0.70 12.23 2.66
C ALA A 40 -1.25 13.36 3.54
N LYS A 41 -2.55 13.62 3.47
CA LYS A 41 -3.24 14.64 4.29
C LYS A 41 -3.53 14.18 5.71
N ALA A 42 -3.20 12.92 6.08
CA ALA A 42 -3.45 12.32 7.39
C ALA A 42 -4.89 12.56 7.91
N SER A 43 -5.85 12.64 6.99
CA SER A 43 -7.27 12.87 7.27
C SER A 43 -8.18 11.98 6.41
N PRO A 44 -7.92 10.66 6.31
CA PRO A 44 -8.80 9.78 5.56
C PRO A 44 -10.16 9.68 6.26
N SER A 45 -11.24 9.85 5.49
CA SER A 45 -12.58 9.44 5.91
C SER A 45 -12.69 7.92 5.87
N GLU A 46 -13.54 7.33 6.70
CA GLU A 46 -13.86 5.90 6.62
C GLU A 46 -14.26 5.45 5.20
N GLY A 47 -13.75 4.30 4.77
CA GLY A 47 -14.11 3.65 3.51
C GLY A 47 -13.61 4.40 2.28
N PHE A 48 -12.63 5.29 2.44
CA PHE A 48 -12.11 6.09 1.34
C PHE A 48 -11.41 5.24 0.27
N VAL A 49 -10.81 4.11 0.66
CA VAL A 49 -10.14 3.19 -0.27
C VAL A 49 -11.18 2.54 -1.16
N ARG A 50 -12.26 2.02 -0.59
CA ARG A 50 -13.39 1.46 -1.36
C ARG A 50 -14.01 2.50 -2.28
N SER A 51 -14.21 3.71 -1.77
CA SER A 51 -14.76 4.83 -2.55
C SER A 51 -13.90 5.14 -3.77
N ALA A 52 -12.57 5.20 -3.60
CA ALA A 52 -11.62 5.42 -4.69
C ALA A 52 -11.58 4.26 -5.68
N LEU A 53 -11.61 3.00 -5.21
CA LEU A 53 -11.51 1.81 -6.07
C LEU A 53 -12.79 1.50 -6.85
N ARG A 54 -13.97 1.89 -6.35
CA ARG A 54 -15.28 1.54 -6.92
C ARG A 54 -15.41 1.89 -8.40
N GLY A 55 -14.84 3.00 -8.85
CA GLY A 55 -14.90 3.45 -10.24
C GLY A 55 -14.03 2.62 -11.22
N TYR A 56 -13.12 1.80 -10.68
CA TYR A 56 -12.09 1.08 -11.45
C TYR A 56 -12.19 -0.44 -11.28
N PHE A 57 -13.10 -0.89 -10.43
CA PHE A 57 -13.28 -2.30 -10.12
C PHE A 57 -13.67 -3.12 -11.35
N ASP A 58 -12.97 -4.25 -11.52
CA ASP A 58 -13.30 -5.28 -12.49
C ASP A 58 -13.68 -6.55 -11.73
N LYS A 59 -14.84 -7.12 -12.07
CA LYS A 59 -15.36 -8.35 -11.47
C LYS A 59 -14.44 -9.56 -11.63
N ASN A 60 -13.46 -9.49 -12.52
CA ASN A 60 -12.46 -10.54 -12.70
C ASN A 60 -11.26 -10.40 -11.74
N ASP A 61 -11.15 -9.28 -11.02
CA ASP A 61 -10.14 -9.08 -9.98
C ASP A 61 -10.63 -9.69 -8.66
N ASP A 62 -10.70 -11.02 -8.60
CA ASP A 62 -11.27 -11.78 -7.47
C ASP A 62 -10.64 -11.40 -6.12
N ILE A 63 -9.36 -11.02 -6.11
CA ILE A 63 -8.62 -10.56 -4.91
C ILE A 63 -9.20 -9.25 -4.36
N LEU A 64 -9.71 -8.37 -5.22
CA LEU A 64 -10.35 -7.11 -4.86
C LEU A 64 -11.86 -7.25 -4.63
N SER A 65 -12.46 -8.41 -4.91
CA SER A 65 -13.90 -8.62 -4.71
C SER A 65 -14.36 -8.41 -3.27
N TRP A 66 -13.48 -8.70 -2.30
CA TRP A 66 -13.69 -8.45 -0.87
C TRP A 66 -13.69 -6.96 -0.51
N VAL A 67 -12.87 -6.16 -1.22
CA VAL A 67 -12.80 -4.70 -1.06
C VAL A 67 -14.10 -4.02 -1.53
N CYS A 68 -14.84 -4.66 -2.44
CA CYS A 68 -16.11 -4.18 -2.95
C CYS A 68 -17.34 -4.87 -2.33
N GLY A 69 -17.14 -5.80 -1.39
CA GLY A 69 -18.22 -6.55 -0.75
C GLY A 69 -18.98 -5.74 0.33
N ASP A 70 -20.29 -5.93 0.42
CA ASP A 70 -21.20 -5.25 1.36
C ASP A 70 -21.07 -5.70 2.83
N LYS A 71 -20.08 -6.52 3.18
CA LYS A 71 -19.93 -7.02 4.55
C LYS A 71 -18.94 -6.16 5.34
N PRO A 72 -19.41 -5.43 6.38
CA PRO A 72 -18.50 -4.84 7.35
C PRO A 72 -17.85 -5.98 8.16
N ASP A 73 -16.52 -5.96 8.23
CA ASP A 73 -15.77 -6.87 9.10
C ASP A 73 -15.83 -6.33 10.54
N ASP A 74 -16.25 -7.18 11.47
CA ASP A 74 -16.44 -6.92 12.90
C ASP A 74 -15.16 -7.15 13.73
N GLY A 75 -14.01 -7.24 13.07
CA GLY A 75 -12.67 -7.41 13.63
C GLY A 75 -12.12 -6.23 14.45
N ARG A 76 -10.96 -6.46 15.09
CA ARG A 76 -10.25 -5.51 15.98
C ARG A 76 -10.00 -4.18 15.26
N ARG A 77 -10.24 -3.06 15.92
CA ARG A 77 -10.10 -1.73 15.32
C ARG A 77 -8.64 -1.28 15.34
N ALA A 78 -8.07 -1.06 14.16
CA ALA A 78 -6.78 -0.38 13.99
C ALA A 78 -7.03 1.02 13.42
N GLU A 79 -6.43 2.04 14.05
CA GLU A 79 -6.48 3.42 13.56
C GLU A 79 -5.25 3.70 12.69
N LEU A 80 -5.48 4.33 11.53
CA LEU A 80 -4.39 4.89 10.74
C LEU A 80 -3.86 6.14 11.43
N SER A 81 -2.79 5.98 12.21
CA SER A 81 -2.03 7.11 12.74
C SER A 81 -1.47 7.97 11.60
N GLY A 82 -1.15 9.23 11.87
CA GLY A 82 -0.55 10.14 10.87
C GLY A 82 0.78 9.62 10.31
N GLU A 83 1.56 8.89 11.12
CA GLU A 83 2.80 8.24 10.70
C GLU A 83 2.52 7.09 9.71
N TYR A 84 1.54 6.23 10.01
CA TYR A 84 1.16 5.11 9.16
C TYR A 84 0.60 5.60 7.82
N CYS A 85 -0.21 6.67 7.87
CA CYS A 85 -0.69 7.35 6.67
C CYS A 85 0.47 7.81 5.78
N ALA A 86 1.50 8.42 6.34
CA ALA A 86 2.65 8.90 5.58
C ALA A 86 3.44 7.75 4.92
N VAL A 87 3.60 6.62 5.61
CA VAL A 87 4.26 5.43 5.06
C VAL A 87 3.46 4.82 3.92
N LEU A 88 2.15 4.60 4.13
CA LEU A 88 1.28 4.02 3.10
C LEU A 88 1.14 4.95 1.89
N SER A 89 1.05 6.27 2.11
CA SER A 89 1.05 7.26 1.02
C SER A 89 2.31 7.15 0.16
N ARG A 90 3.49 7.08 0.78
CA ARG A 90 4.77 6.92 0.05
C ARG A 90 4.82 5.63 -0.76
N VAL A 91 4.41 4.50 -0.16
CA VAL A 91 4.37 3.21 -0.85
C VAL A 91 3.45 3.26 -2.06
N ILE A 92 2.24 3.79 -1.88
CA ILE A 92 1.23 3.84 -2.96
C ILE A 92 1.64 4.84 -4.05
N SER A 93 2.28 5.97 -3.68
CA SER A 93 2.87 6.91 -4.66
C SER A 93 3.94 6.21 -5.50
N GLU A 94 4.86 5.51 -4.85
CA GLU A 94 5.93 4.76 -5.52
C GLU A 94 5.37 3.69 -6.46
N MET A 95 4.30 2.99 -6.06
CA MET A 95 3.58 2.04 -6.92
C MET A 95 3.00 2.71 -8.17
N ALA A 96 2.44 3.92 -8.03
CA ALA A 96 1.92 4.68 -9.16
C ALA A 96 3.04 5.25 -10.06
N GLU A 97 4.18 5.62 -9.49
CA GLU A 97 5.33 6.19 -10.18
C GLU A 97 6.16 5.15 -10.94
N CYS A 98 6.28 3.93 -10.39
CA CYS A 98 6.98 2.84 -11.07
C CYS A 98 6.15 2.16 -12.16
N HIS A 99 4.96 2.68 -12.46
CA HIS A 99 4.08 2.10 -13.45
C HIS A 99 4.75 1.91 -14.82
N GLY A 100 4.57 0.73 -15.40
CA GLY A 100 5.14 0.36 -16.71
C GLY A 100 6.49 -0.35 -16.62
N ASP A 101 7.14 -0.35 -15.45
CA ASP A 101 8.26 -1.25 -15.14
C ASP A 101 7.75 -2.42 -14.29
N ARG A 102 7.27 -3.47 -14.98
CA ARG A 102 6.68 -4.67 -14.34
C ARG A 102 7.59 -5.33 -13.31
N GLY A 103 8.91 -5.28 -13.53
CA GLY A 103 9.87 -5.86 -12.61
C GLY A 103 9.96 -5.06 -11.31
N ARG A 104 9.90 -3.73 -11.41
CA ARG A 104 9.88 -2.82 -10.26
C ARG A 104 8.54 -2.86 -9.54
N GLU A 105 7.42 -2.87 -10.26
CA GLU A 105 6.05 -2.99 -9.73
C GLU A 105 5.91 -4.27 -8.89
N TYR A 106 6.24 -5.43 -9.46
CA TYR A 106 6.16 -6.72 -8.76
C TYR A 106 7.01 -6.73 -7.48
N LEU A 107 8.29 -6.32 -7.58
CA LEU A 107 9.19 -6.34 -6.44
C LEU A 107 8.75 -5.39 -5.34
N LEU A 108 8.23 -4.20 -5.69
CA LEU A 108 7.67 -3.28 -4.71
C LEU A 108 6.47 -3.90 -3.98
N CYS A 109 5.51 -4.45 -4.73
CA CYS A 109 4.32 -5.06 -4.15
C CYS A 109 4.67 -6.28 -3.27
N ASP A 110 5.59 -7.13 -3.72
CA ASP A 110 6.11 -8.27 -2.96
C ASP A 110 6.80 -7.82 -1.66
N CYS A 111 7.54 -6.71 -1.68
CA CYS A 111 8.18 -6.15 -0.49
C CYS A 111 7.19 -5.51 0.50
N VAL A 112 6.08 -4.92 0.05
CA VAL A 112 5.25 -4.05 0.91
C VAL A 112 3.88 -4.62 1.26
N HIS A 113 3.47 -5.75 0.68
CA HIS A 113 2.12 -6.30 0.87
C HIS A 113 1.71 -6.49 2.34
N ASN A 114 2.63 -6.84 3.25
CA ASN A 114 2.28 -7.03 4.67
C ASN A 114 2.30 -5.75 5.51
N PHE A 115 2.76 -4.60 4.98
CA PHE A 115 2.83 -3.36 5.75
C PHE A 115 1.49 -2.95 6.37
N PRO A 116 0.35 -2.98 5.64
CA PRO A 116 -0.92 -2.59 6.23
C PRO A 116 -1.31 -3.49 7.40
N LEU A 117 -1.09 -4.81 7.29
CA LEU A 117 -1.41 -5.75 8.37
C LEU A 117 -0.52 -5.56 9.60
N MET A 118 0.79 -5.35 9.41
CA MET A 118 1.71 -5.05 10.51
C MET A 118 1.34 -3.77 11.27
N MET A 119 0.81 -2.77 10.56
CA MET A 119 0.26 -1.55 11.16
C MET A 119 -1.03 -1.83 11.95
N ALA A 120 -1.88 -2.75 11.46
CA ALA A 120 -3.10 -3.15 12.16
C ALA A 120 -2.83 -3.91 13.46
N ASP A 121 -1.81 -4.78 13.45
CA ASP A 121 -1.45 -5.61 14.61
C ASP A 121 -0.61 -4.85 15.66
N GLY A 122 -0.24 -3.59 15.39
CA GLY A 122 0.63 -2.80 16.27
C GLY A 122 2.08 -3.29 16.31
N GLU A 123 2.45 -4.22 15.43
CA GLU A 123 3.80 -4.76 15.27
C GLU A 123 4.68 -3.90 14.35
N PHE A 124 4.19 -2.73 13.94
CA PHE A 124 4.90 -1.80 13.08
C PHE A 124 6.18 -1.30 13.74
N GLN A 125 7.32 -1.77 13.24
CA GLN A 125 8.65 -1.27 13.59
C GLN A 125 9.36 -0.81 12.33
N HIS A 126 9.93 0.40 12.35
CA HIS A 126 10.68 0.95 11.20
C HIS A 126 11.76 0.00 10.67
N LYS A 127 12.42 -0.73 11.57
CA LYS A 127 13.43 -1.73 11.20
C LYS A 127 12.86 -2.83 10.29
N SER A 128 11.66 -3.32 10.58
CA SER A 128 11.00 -4.35 9.77
C SER A 128 10.62 -3.83 8.38
N VAL A 129 10.21 -2.57 8.30
CA VAL A 129 9.95 -1.88 7.01
C VAL A 129 11.23 -1.77 6.19
N ASP A 130 12.34 -1.36 6.80
CA ASP A 130 13.62 -1.23 6.12
C ASP A 130 14.17 -2.57 5.62
N ASP A 131 14.04 -3.64 6.43
CA ASP A 131 14.43 -5.00 6.04
C ASP A 131 13.61 -5.50 4.84
N MET A 132 12.30 -5.23 4.83
CA MET A 132 11.41 -5.63 3.73
C MET A 132 11.66 -4.84 2.45
N LEU A 133 12.03 -3.55 2.54
CA LEU A 133 12.37 -2.72 1.39
C LEU A 133 13.81 -2.92 0.88
N ARG A 134 14.64 -3.67 1.60
CA ARG A 134 16.08 -3.80 1.29
C ARG A 134 16.36 -4.25 -0.13
N ASP A 135 15.69 -5.31 -0.60
CA ASP A 135 15.94 -5.87 -1.93
C ASP A 135 15.43 -4.96 -3.05
N TYR A 136 14.30 -4.29 -2.82
CA TYR A 136 13.78 -3.24 -3.70
C TYR A 136 14.78 -2.08 -3.82
N ARG A 137 15.20 -1.50 -2.68
CA ARG A 137 16.14 -0.38 -2.63
C ARG A 137 17.50 -0.76 -3.23
N ARG A 138 17.98 -1.98 -2.96
CA ARG A 138 19.24 -2.47 -3.53
C ARG A 138 19.24 -2.44 -5.06
N LYS A 139 18.07 -2.70 -5.67
CA LYS A 139 17.94 -2.83 -7.11
C LYS A 139 17.54 -1.53 -7.81
N TYR A 140 16.70 -0.71 -7.17
CA TYR A 140 16.05 0.44 -7.81
C TYR A 140 16.26 1.80 -7.12
N ASP A 141 16.80 1.83 -5.89
CA ASP A 141 17.12 3.07 -5.16
C ASP A 141 18.63 3.15 -4.89
N LYS A 142 19.38 3.54 -5.93
CA LYS A 142 20.84 3.65 -5.88
C LYS A 142 21.30 4.74 -4.91
N ASP A 143 20.51 5.79 -4.69
CA ASP A 143 20.87 6.88 -3.79
C ASP A 143 20.74 6.45 -2.32
N PHE A 144 19.73 5.65 -1.97
CA PHE A 144 19.64 5.02 -0.66
C PHE A 144 20.85 4.11 -0.37
N LEU A 145 21.18 3.21 -1.29
CA LEU A 145 22.34 2.30 -1.18
C LEU A 145 23.66 3.08 -1.01
N LYS A 146 23.82 4.16 -1.77
CA LYS A 146 25.01 5.01 -1.75
C LYS A 146 25.11 5.79 -0.43
N ASN A 147 24.00 6.30 0.08
CA ASN A 147 23.92 6.98 1.36
C ASN A 147 24.22 6.02 2.53
N GLU A 148 23.69 4.80 2.53
CA GLU A 148 23.98 3.81 3.57
C GLU A 148 25.44 3.31 3.54
N MET A 149 26.02 3.07 2.35
CA MET A 149 27.42 2.68 2.22
C MET A 149 28.39 3.81 2.62
N SER A 150 28.00 5.07 2.46
CA SER A 150 28.79 6.23 2.89
C SER A 150 28.86 6.40 4.41
N LYS A 151 27.88 5.88 5.16
CA LYS A 151 27.85 5.90 6.63
C LYS A 151 28.71 4.80 7.27
N LEU A 152 29.20 3.85 6.47
CA LEU A 152 30.07 2.74 6.89
C LEU A 152 31.56 3.01 6.60
N ARG A 153 31.91 4.23 6.18
CA ARG A 153 33.29 4.72 6.02
C ARG A 153 33.55 5.83 7.02
#